data_AF-A0A8C9RSH6-F1
#
_entry.id   AF-A0A8C9RSH6-F1
#
_cell.length_a   1.000
_cell.length_b   1.000
_cell.length_c   1.000
_cell.angle_alpha   90.00
_cell.angle_beta   90.00
_cell.angle_gamma   90.00
#
_symmetry.space_group_name_H-M   'P 1'
#
loop_
_entity.id
_entity.type
_entity.pdbx_description
1 polymer ?
#
loop_
_entity_poly.entity_id
_entity_poly.type
_entity_poly.pdbx_seq_one_letter_code
_entity_poly.pdbx_strand_id
1 'polypeptide(L)'
;MALVWERDLQEPRISASVGVDQQGGQGNPALRGEAPTKDGSGGELLHFSEEVIILILKWLDPFSLLKVGSTCWKLFRICSCNSLWRHHFQVSFGAAFPSPACPMSAKEAFRLLFMWKTLYRNVQCNPSLLERLVGELPYPPATYWMQWLVLEESVPLPALRLGWAYVEGLWGIPREELEENQGAMDEENILWFEWKDLYHLAVLYHGGVTMVFQYVLNKQCTCDHSELETLFQEYRENRFHWRFVSWLFHQPEPLDKQLRAIYLQWRPHCKRKVSYWGQAACDVPYLASLHPIASDFCLGKLAQGDENNGIQTLENYFSMCKSLVAWILGRDWGRMKRRKVYEDTLEGVYRQLRNEMCKTPIDHDQFWQVAKVQMTCVCTLLDATTNYVNWSLIKTLPYYRLYLLSGNDVYIELIKGFLHRKRQVHDWVHLEENAWIMQLVPEALCTLLEFDTKMTEDILHGDSLVSQLSRVLWLYLHSGQHVYLDSLKSMLLTWANANMDYFSTLGAASPSSHPVW
;
A
#
# COMPACT_ATOMS: atom_id res chain seq x y z
N MET A 1 -7.40 7.02 -33.80
CA MET A 1 -6.91 5.92 -32.93
C MET A 1 -5.99 6.54 -31.89
N ALA A 2 -6.47 6.74 -30.66
CA ALA A 2 -5.61 7.21 -29.58
C ALA A 2 -4.54 6.15 -29.30
N LEU A 3 -3.27 6.56 -29.41
CA LEU A 3 -2.11 5.71 -29.24
C LEU A 3 -2.16 5.07 -27.86
N VAL A 4 -1.90 3.77 -27.77
CA VAL A 4 -2.05 2.91 -26.58
C VAL A 4 -1.37 3.54 -25.35
N TRP A 5 -0.20 4.15 -25.51
CA TRP A 5 0.51 4.87 -24.45
C TRP A 5 -0.25 6.07 -23.82
N GLU A 6 -1.12 6.77 -24.57
CA GLU A 6 -1.90 7.89 -24.00
C GLU A 6 -2.99 7.39 -23.05
N ARG A 7 -3.48 6.16 -23.26
CA ARG A 7 -4.35 5.44 -22.34
C ARG A 7 -3.54 4.80 -21.21
N ASP A 8 -2.35 4.30 -21.50
CA ASP A 8 -1.48 3.65 -20.51
C ASP A 8 -0.73 4.63 -19.60
N LEU A 9 -0.69 5.92 -19.90
CA LEU A 9 -0.16 6.92 -18.97
C LEU A 9 -1.24 7.59 -18.10
N GLN A 10 -2.51 7.30 -18.36
CA GLN A 10 -3.59 7.65 -17.44
C GLN A 10 -3.59 6.60 -16.33
N GLU A 11 -3.14 6.98 -15.11
CA GLU A 11 -3.22 6.13 -13.93
C GLU A 11 -4.58 5.42 -13.89
N PRO A 12 -4.61 4.09 -13.69
CA PRO A 12 -5.89 3.44 -13.46
C PRO A 12 -6.38 4.03 -12.15
N ARG A 13 -7.50 4.76 -12.18
CA ARG A 13 -8.30 4.94 -10.97
C ARG A 13 -8.58 3.52 -10.50
N ILE A 14 -7.93 3.12 -9.41
CA ILE A 14 -8.32 1.94 -8.65
C ILE A 14 -9.79 2.19 -8.31
N SER A 15 -10.66 1.50 -9.03
CA SER A 15 -12.11 1.61 -8.90
C SER A 15 -12.45 1.19 -7.49
N ALA A 16 -12.72 2.17 -6.64
CA ALA A 16 -13.48 1.94 -5.42
C ALA A 16 -14.89 1.55 -5.88
N SER A 17 -15.14 0.23 -6.01
CA SER A 17 -16.49 -0.30 -6.07
C SER A 17 -17.13 -0.14 -4.69
N VAL A 18 -17.60 1.08 -4.42
CA VAL A 18 -18.63 1.31 -3.40
C VAL A 18 -19.95 1.07 -4.10
N GLY A 19 -20.62 -0.02 -3.71
CA GLY A 19 -21.98 -0.31 -4.11
C GLY A 19 -22.87 0.89 -3.78
N VAL A 20 -23.54 1.42 -4.79
CA VAL A 20 -24.63 2.36 -4.61
C VAL A 20 -25.90 1.64 -5.04
N ASP A 21 -26.80 1.49 -4.07
CA ASP A 21 -28.13 0.93 -4.19
C ASP A 21 -28.89 1.50 -5.39
N GLN A 22 -29.35 0.59 -6.25
CA GLN A 22 -30.36 0.91 -7.25
C GLN A 22 -31.72 1.00 -6.57
N GLN A 23 -32.21 2.22 -6.31
CA GLN A 23 -33.65 2.47 -6.24
C GLN A 23 -34.13 2.93 -7.63
N GLY A 24 -34.98 2.10 -8.22
CA GLY A 24 -35.65 2.37 -9.48
C GLY A 24 -36.79 3.37 -9.33
N GLY A 25 -37.00 4.15 -10.39
CA GLY A 25 -38.17 4.98 -10.62
C GLY A 25 -38.34 5.22 -12.12
N GLN A 26 -39.45 4.75 -12.67
CA GLN A 26 -39.82 4.71 -14.09
C GLN A 26 -40.40 6.03 -14.64
N GLY A 27 -40.31 6.19 -15.98
CA GLY A 27 -41.21 6.97 -16.85
C GLY A 27 -40.77 8.41 -17.14
N ASN A 28 -40.80 8.98 -18.35
CA ASN A 28 -41.41 8.64 -19.63
C ASN A 28 -40.71 9.48 -20.76
N PRO A 29 -40.84 9.14 -22.06
CA PRO A 29 -40.19 9.82 -23.17
C PRO A 29 -41.06 10.92 -23.82
N ALA A 30 -40.38 11.75 -24.63
CA ALA A 30 -40.90 12.73 -25.60
C ALA A 30 -41.32 14.10 -25.06
N LEU A 31 -40.53 15.13 -25.40
CA LEU A 31 -41.00 16.36 -26.04
C LEU A 31 -39.81 17.04 -26.74
N ARG A 32 -39.90 17.11 -28.05
CA ARG A 32 -39.00 17.80 -28.98
C ARG A 32 -39.45 19.24 -29.04
N GLY A 33 -38.59 20.21 -28.73
CA GLY A 33 -38.93 21.62 -28.84
C GLY A 33 -37.88 22.54 -28.23
N GLU A 34 -37.07 23.11 -29.10
CA GLU A 34 -36.46 24.45 -28.99
C GLU A 34 -35.42 24.68 -27.89
N ALA A 35 -34.18 24.86 -28.35
CA ALA A 35 -33.14 25.52 -27.58
C ALA A 35 -33.48 27.00 -27.37
N PRO A 36 -33.26 27.52 -26.16
CA PRO A 36 -32.70 28.83 -25.99
C PRO A 36 -31.32 28.71 -25.34
N THR A 37 -30.35 29.30 -26.05
CA THR A 37 -29.05 29.72 -25.57
C THR A 37 -29.11 30.28 -24.15
N LYS A 38 -28.36 29.67 -23.23
CA LYS A 38 -27.87 30.34 -22.03
C LYS A 38 -26.37 30.14 -21.95
N ASP A 39 -25.67 31.24 -22.14
CA ASP A 39 -24.26 31.44 -21.85
C ASP A 39 -23.94 30.91 -20.44
N GLY A 40 -23.31 29.74 -20.41
CA GLY A 40 -22.66 29.17 -19.24
C GLY A 40 -21.16 29.19 -19.50
N SER A 41 -20.44 29.96 -18.69
CA SER A 41 -18.99 30.19 -18.69
C SER A 41 -18.17 28.89 -18.53
N GLY A 42 -18.08 28.09 -19.59
CA GLY A 42 -17.36 26.81 -19.60
C GLY A 42 -16.48 26.57 -20.83
N GLY A 43 -16.26 27.58 -21.68
CA GLY A 43 -15.57 27.44 -22.97
C GLY A 43 -14.33 28.32 -23.18
N GLU A 44 -13.84 29.04 -22.17
CA GLU A 44 -12.89 30.14 -22.36
C GLU A 44 -11.53 29.72 -22.95
N LEU A 45 -10.99 28.55 -22.59
CA LEU A 45 -9.68 28.12 -23.08
C LEU A 45 -9.67 27.85 -24.60
N LEU A 46 -10.77 27.35 -25.16
CA LEU A 46 -10.84 26.97 -26.58
C LEU A 46 -11.01 28.17 -27.51
N HIS A 47 -11.33 29.36 -26.98
CA HIS A 47 -11.44 30.60 -27.74
C HIS A 47 -10.11 31.31 -27.96
N PHE A 48 -9.07 30.96 -27.20
CA PHE A 48 -7.72 31.47 -27.46
C PHE A 48 -7.15 30.95 -28.78
N SER A 49 -6.22 31.73 -29.35
CA SER A 49 -5.41 31.29 -30.50
C SER A 49 -4.54 30.10 -30.10
N GLU A 50 -4.13 29.31 -31.09
CA GLU A 50 -3.33 28.10 -30.84
C GLU A 50 -1.99 28.44 -30.19
N GLU A 51 -1.38 29.57 -30.54
CA GLU A 51 -0.12 30.04 -29.97
C GLU A 51 -0.26 30.34 -28.48
N VAL A 52 -1.35 31.00 -28.08
CA VAL A 52 -1.64 31.30 -26.67
C VAL A 52 -1.89 30.01 -25.90
N ILE A 53 -2.65 29.07 -26.47
CA ILE A 53 -2.89 27.77 -25.85
C ILE A 53 -1.57 27.00 -25.70
N ILE A 54 -0.71 26.98 -26.71
CA ILE A 54 0.63 26.36 -26.64
C ILE A 54 1.46 26.99 -25.51
N LEU A 55 1.47 28.33 -25.39
CA LEU A 55 2.19 29.03 -24.33
C LEU A 55 1.70 28.65 -22.93
N ILE A 56 0.38 28.46 -22.76
CA ILE A 56 -0.22 28.00 -21.50
C ILE A 56 0.18 26.54 -21.24
N LEU A 57 -0.02 25.66 -22.22
CA LEU A 57 0.17 24.21 -22.08
C LEU A 57 1.62 23.80 -21.91
N LYS A 58 2.58 24.63 -22.36
CA LYS A 58 4.03 24.41 -22.19
C LYS A 58 4.45 24.23 -20.72
N TRP A 59 3.67 24.77 -19.78
CA TRP A 59 3.94 24.69 -18.34
C TRP A 59 3.36 23.46 -17.65
N LEU A 60 2.54 22.67 -18.34
CA LEU A 60 2.03 21.42 -17.79
C LEU A 60 3.11 20.35 -17.82
N ASP A 61 3.12 19.46 -16.83
CA ASP A 61 3.92 18.25 -16.94
C ASP A 61 3.42 17.38 -18.11
N PRO A 62 4.28 16.51 -18.67
CA PRO A 62 3.91 15.66 -19.81
C PRO A 62 2.64 14.84 -19.62
N PHE A 63 2.32 14.38 -18.41
CA PHE A 63 1.13 13.57 -18.16
C PHE A 63 -0.13 14.43 -18.17
N SER A 64 -0.08 15.59 -17.52
CA SER A 64 -1.17 16.57 -17.58
C SER A 64 -1.41 17.03 -19.02
N LEU A 65 -0.35 17.21 -19.82
CA LEU A 65 -0.45 17.56 -21.22
C LEU A 65 -1.19 16.50 -22.06
N LEU A 66 -0.91 15.21 -21.81
CA LEU A 66 -1.62 14.10 -22.47
C LEU A 66 -3.08 14.00 -22.03
N LYS A 67 -3.35 14.19 -20.72
CA LYS A 67 -4.73 14.25 -20.20
C LYS A 67 -5.52 15.36 -20.89
N VAL A 68 -4.96 16.57 -21.01
CA VAL A 68 -5.57 17.67 -21.75
C VAL A 68 -5.77 17.30 -23.22
N GLY A 69 -4.78 16.68 -23.86
CA GLY A 69 -4.88 16.22 -25.25
C GLY A 69 -6.00 15.20 -25.49
N SER A 70 -6.35 14.39 -24.48
CA SER A 70 -7.42 13.40 -24.58
C SER A 70 -8.85 13.99 -24.50
N THR A 71 -9.00 15.28 -24.19
CA THR A 71 -10.31 15.89 -23.93
C THR A 71 -11.10 16.18 -25.21
N CYS A 72 -10.46 16.73 -26.24
CA CYS A 72 -11.11 17.07 -27.51
C CYS A 72 -10.09 17.13 -28.66
N TRP A 73 -10.59 17.10 -29.90
CA TRP A 73 -9.74 17.07 -31.10
C TRP A 73 -8.81 18.30 -31.24
N LYS A 74 -9.29 19.51 -30.93
CA LYS A 74 -8.47 20.73 -30.99
C LYS A 74 -7.28 20.63 -30.03
N LEU A 75 -7.54 20.22 -28.78
CA LEU A 75 -6.50 20.05 -27.77
C LEU A 75 -5.59 18.86 -28.08
N PHE A 76 -6.09 17.77 -28.63
CA PHE A 76 -5.26 16.66 -29.12
C PHE A 76 -4.22 17.14 -30.15
N ARG A 77 -4.66 17.93 -31.13
CA ARG A 77 -3.78 18.48 -32.17
C ARG A 77 -2.75 19.44 -31.56
N ILE A 78 -3.19 20.37 -30.71
CA ILE A 78 -2.31 21.35 -30.06
C ILE A 78 -1.29 20.65 -29.15
N CYS A 79 -1.74 19.74 -28.28
CA CYS A 79 -0.88 18.93 -27.41
C CYS A 79 0.05 17.99 -28.19
N SER A 80 -0.10 17.84 -29.50
CA SER A 80 0.80 17.05 -30.35
C SER A 80 1.81 17.90 -31.12
N CYS A 81 1.79 19.23 -30.95
CA CYS A 81 2.74 20.14 -31.60
C CYS A 81 4.18 19.85 -31.16
N ASN A 82 5.09 19.74 -32.13
CA ASN A 82 6.51 19.50 -31.87
C ASN A 82 7.14 20.56 -30.95
N SER A 83 6.73 21.83 -31.03
CA SER A 83 7.26 22.91 -30.18
C SER A 83 7.10 22.64 -28.67
N LEU A 84 5.97 22.06 -28.26
CA LEU A 84 5.73 21.67 -26.86
C LEU A 84 6.67 20.55 -26.45
N TRP A 85 6.73 19.48 -27.23
CA TRP A 85 7.53 18.31 -26.90
C TRP A 85 9.03 18.55 -27.01
N ARG A 86 9.49 19.47 -27.88
CA ARG A 86 10.90 19.92 -27.88
C ARG A 86 11.27 20.58 -26.56
N HIS A 87 10.36 21.37 -25.98
CA HIS A 87 10.60 21.96 -24.66
C HIS A 87 10.67 20.89 -23.57
N HIS A 88 9.69 19.98 -23.51
CA HIS A 88 9.70 18.88 -22.53
C HIS A 88 10.92 17.97 -22.70
N PHE A 89 11.31 17.67 -23.94
CA PHE A 89 12.53 16.91 -24.24
C PHE A 89 13.75 17.58 -23.63
N GLN A 90 13.92 18.89 -23.86
CA GLN A 90 15.04 19.65 -23.30
C GLN A 90 15.02 19.66 -21.76
N VAL A 91 13.86 19.89 -21.16
CA VAL A 91 13.73 19.94 -19.69
C VAL A 91 13.97 18.56 -19.06
N SER A 92 13.47 17.48 -19.66
CA SER A 92 13.57 16.12 -19.09
C SER A 92 14.91 15.43 -19.35
N PHE A 93 15.56 15.70 -20.48
CA PHE A 93 16.79 15.00 -20.89
C PHE A 93 18.03 15.90 -20.92
N GLY A 94 17.90 17.21 -20.68
CA GLY A 94 19.02 18.14 -20.66
C GLY A 94 19.66 18.42 -22.03
N ALA A 95 19.07 17.92 -23.12
CA ALA A 95 19.58 18.05 -24.49
C ALA A 95 18.50 18.67 -25.40
N ALA A 96 18.90 19.54 -26.33
CA ALA A 96 17.96 20.05 -27.32
C ALA A 96 17.50 18.93 -28.27
N PHE A 97 16.23 18.97 -28.69
CA PHE A 97 15.72 18.02 -29.67
C PHE A 97 16.32 18.31 -31.08
N PRO A 98 16.90 17.31 -31.76
CA PRO A 98 17.60 17.50 -33.03
C PRO A 98 16.61 17.62 -34.20
N SER A 99 16.20 18.84 -34.55
CA SER A 99 15.29 19.11 -35.67
C SER A 99 15.93 20.16 -36.58
N PRO A 100 16.43 19.75 -37.76
CA PRO A 100 15.58 19.10 -38.76
C PRO A 100 15.98 17.68 -39.20
N ALA A 101 17.07 17.11 -38.67
CA ALA A 101 17.64 15.85 -39.19
C ALA A 101 17.07 14.56 -38.56
N CYS A 102 16.18 14.66 -37.56
CA CYS A 102 15.50 13.50 -36.97
C CYS A 102 14.18 13.21 -37.71
N PRO A 103 13.95 11.98 -38.22
CA PRO A 103 12.72 11.61 -38.91
C PRO A 103 11.55 11.40 -37.93
N MET A 104 11.83 11.30 -36.63
CA MET A 104 10.85 11.08 -35.58
C MET A 104 10.25 12.42 -35.09
N SER A 105 8.97 12.43 -34.69
CA SER A 105 8.38 13.60 -34.03
C SER A 105 8.98 13.79 -32.63
N ALA A 106 9.02 15.02 -32.11
CA ALA A 106 9.52 15.28 -30.77
C ALA A 106 8.68 14.59 -29.69
N LYS A 107 7.37 14.41 -29.92
CA LYS A 107 6.46 13.68 -29.04
C LYS A 107 6.83 12.20 -28.95
N GLU A 108 7.09 11.58 -30.10
CA GLU A 108 7.44 10.17 -30.18
C GLU A 108 8.83 9.89 -29.59
N ALA A 109 9.81 10.75 -29.90
CA ALA A 109 11.14 10.64 -29.30
C ALA A 109 11.10 10.81 -27.78
N PHE A 110 10.29 11.76 -27.29
CA PHE A 110 10.06 11.92 -25.85
C PHE A 110 9.47 10.66 -25.23
N ARG A 111 8.44 10.07 -25.86
CA ARG A 111 7.77 8.85 -25.37
C ARG A 111 8.75 7.70 -25.20
N LEU A 112 9.51 7.36 -26.23
CA LEU A 112 10.45 6.24 -26.21
C LEU A 112 11.55 6.44 -25.17
N LEU A 113 12.16 7.62 -25.16
CA LEU A 113 13.20 7.95 -24.17
C LEU A 113 12.66 7.98 -22.74
N PHE A 114 11.43 8.46 -22.55
CA PHE A 114 10.79 8.44 -21.25
C PHE A 114 10.59 7.02 -20.74
N MET A 115 10.06 6.12 -21.58
CA MET A 115 9.90 4.70 -21.25
C MET A 115 11.25 4.06 -20.91
N TRP A 116 12.25 4.22 -21.80
CA TRP A 116 13.60 3.73 -21.59
C TRP A 116 14.22 4.24 -20.29
N LYS A 117 14.25 5.56 -20.08
CA LYS A 117 14.86 6.14 -18.86
C LYS A 117 14.15 5.71 -17.59
N THR A 118 12.83 5.55 -17.63
CA THR A 118 12.06 5.08 -16.47
C THR A 118 12.42 3.64 -16.13
N LEU A 119 12.49 2.77 -17.13
CA LEU A 119 12.90 1.38 -16.97
C LEU A 119 14.35 1.27 -16.48
N TYR A 120 15.27 2.00 -17.12
CA TYR A 120 16.70 1.97 -16.82
C TYR A 120 17.02 2.48 -15.41
N ARG A 121 16.42 3.59 -14.98
CA ARG A 121 16.60 4.10 -13.59
C ARG A 121 16.19 3.08 -12.53
N ASN A 122 15.29 2.17 -12.87
CA ASN A 122 14.78 1.14 -11.99
C ASN A 122 15.32 -0.25 -12.31
N VAL A 123 16.40 -0.37 -13.10
CA VAL A 123 16.97 -1.66 -13.54
C VAL A 123 17.28 -2.60 -12.37
N GLN A 124 17.78 -2.08 -11.25
CA GLN A 124 18.08 -2.86 -10.04
C GLN A 124 16.84 -3.51 -9.40
N CYS A 125 15.68 -2.91 -9.63
CA CYS A 125 14.39 -3.39 -9.14
C CYS A 125 13.52 -3.91 -10.28
N ASN A 126 14.05 -4.09 -11.50
CA ASN A 126 13.27 -4.56 -12.64
C ASN A 126 13.88 -5.86 -13.17
N PRO A 127 13.44 -7.02 -12.66
CA PRO A 127 14.02 -8.31 -13.04
C PRO A 127 13.86 -8.58 -14.54
N SER A 128 12.72 -8.19 -15.14
CA SER A 128 12.46 -8.37 -16.57
C SER A 128 13.47 -7.62 -17.43
N LEU A 129 13.74 -6.34 -17.12
CA LEU A 129 14.75 -5.57 -17.84
C LEU A 129 16.16 -6.11 -17.58
N LEU A 130 16.47 -6.46 -16.34
CA LEU A 130 17.78 -7.00 -15.98
C LEU A 130 18.07 -8.29 -16.74
N GLU A 131 17.09 -9.18 -16.89
CA GLU A 131 17.21 -10.40 -17.70
C GLU A 131 17.53 -10.08 -19.17
N ARG A 132 16.90 -9.04 -19.76
CA ARG A 132 17.21 -8.61 -21.14
C ARG A 132 18.59 -7.99 -21.30
N LEU A 133 19.10 -7.35 -20.25
CA LEU A 133 20.42 -6.71 -20.25
C LEU A 133 21.57 -7.66 -19.85
N VAL A 134 21.28 -8.71 -19.06
CA VAL A 134 22.30 -9.55 -18.41
C VAL A 134 22.17 -11.03 -18.80
N GLY A 135 20.98 -11.49 -19.16
CA GLY A 135 20.66 -12.90 -19.39
C GLY A 135 21.42 -13.53 -20.57
N GLU A 136 21.99 -12.72 -21.45
CA GLU A 136 22.79 -13.18 -22.59
C GLU A 136 24.28 -13.36 -22.26
N LEU A 137 24.74 -13.14 -21.01
CA LEU A 137 26.15 -13.32 -20.65
C LEU A 137 26.68 -14.73 -20.99
N PRO A 138 27.84 -14.84 -21.67
CA PRO A 138 28.85 -13.78 -21.87
C PRO A 138 28.67 -12.92 -23.14
N TYR A 139 27.56 -13.07 -23.87
CA TYR A 139 27.24 -12.30 -25.07
C TYR A 139 26.62 -10.95 -24.71
N PRO A 140 26.89 -9.90 -25.51
CA PRO A 140 26.30 -8.58 -25.30
C PRO A 140 24.76 -8.67 -25.35
N PRO A 141 24.02 -7.76 -24.67
CA PRO A 141 22.58 -7.68 -24.78
C PRO A 141 22.13 -7.58 -26.25
N ALA A 142 20.86 -7.88 -26.57
CA ALA A 142 20.38 -7.70 -27.93
C ALA A 142 20.66 -6.28 -28.48
N THR A 143 21.00 -6.19 -29.78
CA THR A 143 21.35 -4.96 -30.52
C THR A 143 20.40 -3.79 -30.22
N TYR A 144 19.11 -4.08 -30.05
CA TYR A 144 18.09 -3.10 -29.71
C TYR A 144 18.36 -2.37 -28.38
N TRP A 145 18.70 -3.11 -27.32
CA TRP A 145 18.90 -2.58 -25.98
C TRP A 145 20.19 -1.77 -25.85
N MET A 146 21.27 -2.22 -26.49
CA MET A 146 22.56 -1.53 -26.45
C MET A 146 22.55 -0.16 -27.11
N GLN A 147 21.72 0.06 -28.12
CA GLN A 147 21.58 1.37 -28.75
C GLN A 147 21.12 2.45 -27.74
N TRP A 148 20.31 2.07 -26.74
CA TRP A 148 19.86 2.99 -25.71
C TRP A 148 20.90 3.25 -24.62
N LEU A 149 21.73 2.25 -24.30
CA LEU A 149 22.72 2.32 -23.21
C LEU A 149 23.76 3.43 -23.38
N VAL A 150 24.13 3.78 -24.61
CA VAL A 150 25.07 4.88 -24.90
C VAL A 150 24.53 6.27 -24.54
N LEU A 151 23.24 6.39 -24.22
CA LEU A 151 22.63 7.63 -23.73
C LEU A 151 22.86 7.86 -22.24
N GLU A 152 23.34 6.84 -21.52
CA GLU A 152 23.48 6.86 -20.07
C GLU A 152 24.95 6.85 -19.68
N GLU A 153 25.36 7.82 -18.86
CA GLU A 153 26.76 7.99 -18.43
C GLU A 153 27.22 6.85 -17.50
N SER A 154 26.29 6.24 -16.75
CA SER A 154 26.60 5.27 -15.68
C SER A 154 25.80 3.98 -15.83
N VAL A 155 26.30 3.03 -16.62
CA VAL A 155 25.66 1.73 -16.84
C VAL A 155 26.05 0.71 -15.76
N PRO A 156 25.10 0.15 -14.98
CA PRO A 156 25.38 -0.82 -13.93
C PRO A 156 25.50 -2.25 -14.49
N LEU A 157 26.21 -2.40 -15.61
CA LEU A 157 26.49 -3.69 -16.26
C LEU A 157 28.01 -3.91 -16.29
N PRO A 158 28.48 -5.17 -16.37
CA PRO A 158 29.89 -5.45 -16.60
C PRO A 158 30.41 -4.76 -17.86
N ALA A 159 31.73 -4.55 -17.90
CA ALA A 159 32.39 -4.06 -19.08
C ALA A 159 32.17 -4.98 -20.29
N LEU A 160 32.14 -4.36 -21.45
CA LEU A 160 31.58 -4.89 -22.67
C LEU A 160 32.68 -5.40 -23.59
N ARG A 161 32.46 -6.57 -24.19
CA ARG A 161 33.36 -7.17 -25.19
C ARG A 161 32.68 -7.15 -26.54
N LEU A 162 33.14 -6.29 -27.46
CA LEU A 162 32.56 -6.15 -28.79
C LEU A 162 33.63 -6.04 -29.86
N GLY A 163 33.34 -6.58 -31.04
CA GLY A 163 34.13 -6.29 -32.24
C GLY A 163 33.86 -4.89 -32.76
N TRP A 164 34.87 -4.26 -33.37
CA TRP A 164 34.78 -2.89 -33.91
C TRP A 164 33.61 -2.70 -34.89
N ALA A 165 33.37 -3.67 -35.78
CA ALA A 165 32.29 -3.61 -36.77
C ALA A 165 30.90 -3.50 -36.11
N TYR A 166 30.78 -4.04 -34.89
CA TYR A 166 29.55 -3.99 -34.13
C TYR A 166 29.37 -2.64 -33.42
N VAL A 167 30.46 -2.06 -32.88
CA VAL A 167 30.48 -0.69 -32.32
C VAL A 167 30.14 0.34 -33.40
N GLU A 168 30.74 0.23 -34.58
CA GLU A 168 30.46 1.09 -35.73
C GLU A 168 29.00 0.91 -36.20
N GLY A 169 28.50 -0.32 -36.29
CA GLY A 169 27.12 -0.59 -36.67
C GLY A 169 26.08 -0.01 -35.68
N LEU A 170 26.36 -0.13 -34.38
CA LEU A 170 25.48 0.31 -33.29
C LEU A 170 25.49 1.82 -33.09
N TRP A 171 26.67 2.42 -32.99
CA TRP A 171 26.87 3.79 -32.52
C TRP A 171 27.58 4.69 -33.54
N GLY A 172 27.99 4.15 -34.69
CA GLY A 172 28.52 4.93 -35.81
C GLY A 172 29.92 5.46 -35.58
N ILE A 173 30.61 4.97 -34.55
CA ILE A 173 31.96 5.35 -34.19
C ILE A 173 32.91 4.49 -35.06
N PRO A 174 33.69 5.11 -35.95
CA PRO A 174 34.54 4.40 -36.89
C PRO A 174 35.77 3.86 -36.16
N ARG A 175 36.43 2.90 -36.80
CA ARG A 175 37.57 2.18 -36.22
C ARG A 175 38.73 3.10 -35.84
N GLU A 176 39.01 4.11 -36.65
CA GLU A 176 40.15 5.01 -36.47
C GLU A 176 40.06 5.78 -35.13
N GLU A 177 38.86 6.20 -34.75
CA GLU A 177 38.58 6.93 -33.50
C GLU A 177 38.65 6.02 -32.25
N LEU A 178 38.50 4.70 -32.45
CA LEU A 178 38.62 3.69 -31.40
C LEU A 178 40.08 3.31 -31.14
N GLU A 179 40.90 3.24 -32.19
CA GLU A 179 42.33 2.89 -32.11
C GLU A 179 43.19 3.97 -31.43
N GLU A 180 42.83 5.25 -31.56
CA GLU A 180 43.54 6.35 -30.87
C GLU A 180 43.29 6.36 -29.35
N ASN A 181 42.18 5.78 -28.89
CA ASN A 181 41.72 5.87 -27.49
C ASN A 181 41.87 4.57 -26.68
N GLN A 182 42.19 3.42 -27.29
CA GLN A 182 42.28 2.13 -26.60
C GLN A 182 43.50 1.29 -27.01
N GLY A 183 44.22 0.79 -25.99
CA GLY A 183 45.40 -0.06 -26.16
C GLY A 183 45.10 -1.51 -26.53
N ALA A 184 45.99 -2.10 -27.32
CA ALA A 184 46.13 -3.51 -27.75
C ALA A 184 44.83 -4.29 -28.03
N MET A 185 44.55 -4.49 -29.33
CA MET A 185 43.55 -5.46 -29.79
C MET A 185 44.00 -6.90 -29.48
N ASP A 186 43.06 -7.74 -29.03
CA ASP A 186 43.26 -9.20 -29.03
C ASP A 186 43.28 -9.75 -30.47
N GLU A 187 43.85 -10.95 -30.66
CA GLU A 187 43.97 -11.65 -31.96
C GLU A 187 42.62 -11.84 -32.70
N GLU A 188 41.50 -11.68 -32.01
CA GLU A 188 40.12 -11.83 -32.53
C GLU A 188 39.42 -10.51 -32.92
N ASN A 189 40.11 -9.36 -32.92
CA ASN A 189 39.53 -8.02 -33.17
C ASN A 189 38.40 -7.62 -32.18
N ILE A 190 38.46 -8.13 -30.95
CA ILE A 190 37.52 -7.82 -29.87
C ILE A 190 38.15 -6.74 -28.99
N LEU A 191 37.38 -5.69 -28.70
CA LEU A 191 37.76 -4.59 -27.82
C LEU A 191 36.98 -4.68 -26.50
N TRP A 192 37.64 -4.23 -25.44
CA TRP A 192 37.06 -4.10 -24.10
C TRP A 192 36.67 -2.65 -23.84
N PHE A 193 35.40 -2.43 -23.52
CA PHE A 193 34.87 -1.10 -23.19
C PHE A 193 34.29 -1.07 -21.79
N GLU A 194 34.78 -0.13 -20.99
CA GLU A 194 33.96 0.40 -19.90
C GLU A 194 32.84 1.26 -20.51
N TRP A 195 31.61 1.10 -20.02
CA TRP A 195 30.45 1.83 -20.56
C TRP A 195 30.60 3.35 -20.47
N LYS A 196 31.26 3.83 -19.43
CA LYS A 196 31.55 5.25 -19.24
C LYS A 196 32.47 5.79 -20.33
N ASP A 197 33.48 5.03 -20.71
CA ASP A 197 34.43 5.44 -21.75
C ASP A 197 33.74 5.47 -23.11
N LEU A 198 32.89 4.48 -23.39
CA LEU A 198 32.08 4.44 -24.59
C LEU A 198 31.10 5.63 -24.67
N TYR A 199 30.47 6.01 -23.56
CA TYR A 199 29.62 7.21 -23.49
C TYR A 199 30.43 8.47 -23.85
N HIS A 200 31.59 8.67 -23.22
CA HIS A 200 32.44 9.83 -23.49
C HIS A 200 32.96 9.85 -24.94
N LEU A 201 33.32 8.69 -25.49
CA LEU A 201 33.75 8.56 -26.88
C LEU A 201 32.62 8.91 -27.85
N ALA A 202 31.40 8.42 -27.58
CA ALA A 202 30.24 8.75 -28.40
C ALA A 202 29.94 10.26 -28.37
N VAL A 203 30.01 10.88 -27.19
CA VAL A 203 29.81 12.33 -27.04
C VAL A 203 30.88 13.13 -27.80
N LEU A 204 32.14 12.70 -27.72
CA LEU A 204 33.25 13.32 -28.43
C LEU A 204 33.06 13.23 -29.95
N TYR A 205 32.87 12.01 -30.46
CA TYR A 205 32.78 11.72 -31.89
C TYR A 205 31.57 12.40 -32.55
N HIS A 206 30.39 12.32 -31.93
CA HIS A 206 29.18 12.93 -32.48
C HIS A 206 29.15 14.46 -32.31
N GLY A 207 30.08 15.05 -31.55
CA GLY A 207 30.15 16.50 -31.34
C GLY A 207 29.18 17.02 -30.28
N GLY A 208 28.79 16.17 -29.32
CA GLY A 208 27.98 16.54 -28.15
C GLY A 208 26.76 15.64 -27.91
N VAL A 209 26.20 15.74 -26.70
CA VAL A 209 25.10 14.89 -26.22
C VAL A 209 23.87 14.95 -27.14
N THR A 210 23.49 16.14 -27.62
CA THR A 210 22.37 16.30 -28.57
C THR A 210 22.56 15.50 -29.86
N MET A 211 23.78 15.41 -30.36
CA MET A 211 24.07 14.67 -31.58
C MET A 211 24.08 13.16 -31.33
N VAL A 212 24.49 12.71 -30.14
CA VAL A 212 24.32 11.31 -29.72
C VAL A 212 22.83 10.94 -29.67
N PHE A 213 21.99 11.79 -29.06
CA PHE A 213 20.53 11.59 -29.08
C PHE A 213 19.99 11.53 -30.52
N GLN A 214 20.45 12.42 -31.40
CA GLN A 214 20.04 12.39 -32.81
C GLN A 214 20.40 11.07 -33.47
N TYR A 215 21.63 10.61 -33.28
CA TYR A 215 22.10 9.36 -33.87
C TYR A 215 21.28 8.16 -33.39
N VAL A 216 21.10 8.03 -32.07
CA VAL A 216 20.33 6.93 -31.48
C VAL A 216 18.87 6.98 -31.94
N LEU A 217 18.22 8.15 -31.92
CA LEU A 217 16.84 8.28 -32.40
C LEU A 217 16.70 7.96 -33.89
N ASN A 218 17.70 8.29 -34.70
CA ASN A 218 17.72 7.95 -36.12
C ASN A 218 17.87 6.44 -36.37
N LYS A 219 18.58 5.71 -35.49
CA LYS A 219 18.62 4.24 -35.55
C LYS A 219 17.32 3.61 -35.08
N GLN A 220 16.75 4.16 -34.01
CA GLN A 220 15.54 3.65 -33.38
C GLN A 220 14.28 3.88 -34.23
N CYS A 221 14.23 4.90 -35.08
CA CYS A 221 13.02 5.23 -35.85
C CYS A 221 12.53 4.13 -36.81
N THR A 222 13.40 3.17 -37.16
CA THR A 222 13.07 2.01 -38.00
C THR A 222 12.87 0.72 -37.22
N CYS A 223 13.08 0.74 -35.90
CA CYS A 223 12.96 -0.44 -35.04
C CYS A 223 11.51 -0.70 -34.62
N ASP A 224 11.21 -1.96 -34.27
CA ASP A 224 9.99 -2.29 -33.55
C ASP A 224 10.18 -1.99 -32.05
N HIS A 225 9.25 -1.24 -31.46
CA HIS A 225 9.27 -0.83 -30.05
C HIS A 225 8.29 -1.61 -29.18
N SER A 226 7.61 -2.62 -29.73
CA SER A 226 6.61 -3.44 -29.03
C SER A 226 7.14 -4.04 -27.72
N GLU A 227 8.41 -4.47 -27.70
CA GLU A 227 9.06 -5.04 -26.50
C GLU A 227 9.30 -3.98 -25.41
N LEU A 228 9.75 -2.77 -25.79
CA LEU A 228 9.92 -1.66 -24.84
C LEU A 228 8.58 -1.23 -24.23
N GLU A 229 7.53 -1.16 -25.05
CA GLU A 229 6.18 -0.85 -24.58
C GLU A 229 5.65 -1.92 -23.62
N THR A 230 5.89 -3.20 -23.94
CA THR A 230 5.49 -4.33 -23.09
C THR A 230 6.21 -4.31 -21.75
N LEU A 231 7.53 -4.12 -21.74
CA LEU A 231 8.31 -4.02 -20.50
C LEU A 231 7.92 -2.80 -19.67
N PHE A 232 7.63 -1.68 -20.31
CA PHE A 232 7.17 -0.48 -19.62
C PHE A 232 5.81 -0.71 -18.95
N GLN A 233 4.88 -1.40 -19.62
CA GLN A 233 3.59 -1.75 -19.05
C GLN A 233 3.74 -2.74 -17.90
N GLU A 234 4.59 -3.76 -18.05
CA GLU A 234 4.87 -4.73 -16.98
C GLU A 234 5.49 -4.06 -15.75
N TYR A 235 6.44 -3.14 -15.95
CA TYR A 235 6.98 -2.30 -14.89
C TYR A 235 5.87 -1.50 -14.21
N ARG A 236 5.02 -0.82 -14.97
CA ARG A 236 3.95 0.01 -14.40
C ARG A 236 3.01 -0.78 -13.48
N GLU A 237 2.71 -2.03 -13.85
CA GLU A 237 1.85 -2.92 -13.07
C GLU A 237 2.55 -3.45 -11.81
N ASN A 238 3.86 -3.66 -11.86
CA ASN A 238 4.61 -4.34 -10.81
C ASN A 238 5.58 -3.43 -10.01
N ARG A 239 5.69 -2.15 -10.34
CA ARG A 239 6.69 -1.21 -9.81
C ARG A 239 6.77 -1.19 -8.29
N PHE A 240 5.62 -1.10 -7.60
CA PHE A 240 5.58 -1.11 -6.14
C PHE A 240 6.00 -2.45 -5.54
N HIS A 241 5.56 -3.55 -6.17
CA HIS A 241 5.92 -4.89 -5.74
C HIS A 241 7.43 -5.11 -5.88
N TRP A 242 8.00 -4.83 -7.04
CA TRP A 242 9.43 -5.04 -7.25
C TRP A 242 10.28 -4.10 -6.40
N ARG A 243 9.87 -2.84 -6.22
CA ARG A 243 10.55 -1.91 -5.31
C ARG A 243 10.52 -2.40 -3.87
N PHE A 244 9.38 -2.93 -3.42
CA PHE A 244 9.24 -3.53 -2.08
C PHE A 244 10.13 -4.76 -1.92
N VAL A 245 10.17 -5.66 -2.91
CA VAL A 245 11.04 -6.86 -2.90
C VAL A 245 12.52 -6.48 -2.85
N SER A 246 12.92 -5.52 -3.68
CA SER A 246 14.28 -5.00 -3.71
C SER A 246 14.65 -4.44 -2.34
N TRP A 247 13.82 -3.54 -1.80
CA TRP A 247 14.01 -2.98 -0.47
C TRP A 247 13.98 -4.03 0.65
N LEU A 248 13.15 -5.07 0.57
CA LEU A 248 13.00 -6.01 1.68
C LEU A 248 14.17 -7.00 1.77
N PHE A 249 14.69 -7.46 0.62
CA PHE A 249 15.65 -8.58 0.58
C PHE A 249 17.08 -8.20 0.16
N HIS A 250 17.30 -7.01 -0.40
CA HIS A 250 18.65 -6.57 -0.81
C HIS A 250 19.29 -5.61 0.19
N GLN A 251 18.87 -5.69 1.46
CA GLN A 251 19.46 -4.87 2.52
C GLN A 251 20.78 -5.47 2.99
N PRO A 252 21.80 -4.64 3.24
CA PRO A 252 23.06 -5.13 3.78
C PRO A 252 22.87 -5.65 5.20
N GLU A 253 23.68 -6.64 5.59
CA GLU A 253 23.82 -7.02 6.99
C GLU A 253 24.42 -5.84 7.80
N PRO A 254 23.89 -5.49 8.99
CA PRO A 254 22.93 -6.22 9.83
C PRO A 254 21.45 -5.84 9.65
N LEU A 255 21.11 -5.01 8.66
CA LEU A 255 19.76 -4.46 8.50
C LEU A 255 18.74 -5.52 8.08
N ASP A 256 19.11 -6.49 7.23
CA ASP A 256 18.24 -7.62 6.86
C ASP A 256 17.76 -8.41 8.09
N LYS A 257 18.69 -8.80 9.00
CA LYS A 257 18.35 -9.48 10.25
C LYS A 257 17.38 -8.67 11.11
N GLN A 258 17.55 -7.35 11.15
CA GLN A 258 16.68 -6.46 11.92
C GLN A 258 15.28 -6.37 11.31
N LEU A 259 15.18 -6.21 9.98
CA LEU A 259 13.89 -6.21 9.29
C LEU A 259 13.15 -7.52 9.51
N ARG A 260 13.83 -8.66 9.33
CA ARG A 260 13.27 -9.98 9.60
C ARG A 260 12.78 -10.11 11.04
N ALA A 261 13.52 -9.59 12.01
CA ALA A 261 13.09 -9.56 13.40
C ALA A 261 11.83 -8.70 13.60
N ILE A 262 11.78 -7.48 13.03
CA ILE A 262 10.63 -6.58 13.13
C ILE A 262 9.36 -7.24 12.59
N TYR A 263 9.44 -7.94 11.46
CA TYR A 263 8.31 -8.66 10.85
C TYR A 263 7.83 -9.85 11.69
N LEU A 264 8.77 -10.62 12.27
CA LEU A 264 8.45 -11.96 12.81
C LEU A 264 8.43 -12.04 14.34
N GLN A 265 9.01 -11.09 15.07
CA GLN A 265 9.27 -11.24 16.50
C GLN A 265 7.98 -11.17 17.34
N TRP A 266 7.06 -10.26 16.99
CA TRP A 266 5.87 -9.98 17.80
C TRP A 266 4.54 -10.03 17.04
N ARG A 267 4.53 -10.11 15.71
CA ARG A 267 3.30 -10.33 14.95
C ARG A 267 3.03 -11.84 14.80
N PRO A 268 1.77 -12.29 14.96
CA PRO A 268 1.39 -13.66 14.65
C PRO A 268 1.53 -13.87 13.15
N HIS A 269 2.19 -14.96 12.76
CA HIS A 269 2.47 -15.24 11.35
C HIS A 269 2.44 -16.73 11.05
N CYS A 270 2.19 -17.07 9.79
CA CYS A 270 2.22 -18.42 9.27
C CYS A 270 3.68 -18.82 8.98
N LYS A 271 4.22 -19.75 9.77
CA LYS A 271 5.61 -20.22 9.61
C LYS A 271 5.94 -20.74 8.21
N ARG A 272 4.98 -21.40 7.55
CA ARG A 272 5.13 -21.92 6.18
C ARG A 272 5.29 -20.82 5.13
N LYS A 273 4.60 -19.69 5.31
CA LYS A 273 4.67 -18.57 4.35
C LYS A 273 5.95 -17.75 4.47
N VAL A 274 6.61 -17.80 5.64
CA VAL A 274 7.84 -17.04 5.92
C VAL A 274 9.11 -17.89 5.92
N SER A 275 9.00 -19.21 5.69
CA SER A 275 10.15 -20.12 5.70
C SER A 275 11.16 -19.83 4.59
N TYR A 276 10.69 -19.29 3.48
CA TYR A 276 11.47 -18.94 2.29
C TYR A 276 11.85 -17.45 2.26
N TRP A 277 12.06 -16.82 3.42
CA TRP A 277 12.48 -15.41 3.51
C TRP A 277 13.68 -15.13 2.60
N GLY A 278 13.56 -14.15 1.71
CA GLY A 278 14.63 -13.76 0.78
C GLY A 278 14.84 -14.69 -0.41
N GLN A 279 14.02 -15.75 -0.59
CA GLN A 279 14.12 -16.67 -1.72
C GLN A 279 13.01 -16.42 -2.74
N ALA A 280 13.18 -16.93 -3.97
CA ALA A 280 12.18 -16.80 -5.04
C ALA A 280 10.79 -17.35 -4.66
N ALA A 281 10.72 -18.35 -3.78
CA ALA A 281 9.48 -18.94 -3.30
C ALA A 281 8.82 -18.16 -2.13
N CYS A 282 9.31 -16.97 -1.78
CA CYS A 282 8.76 -16.18 -0.68
C CYS A 282 7.36 -15.63 -1.01
N ASP A 283 6.41 -15.74 -0.07
CA ASP A 283 5.08 -15.13 -0.20
C ASP A 283 5.15 -13.64 0.18
N VAL A 284 5.66 -12.83 -0.74
CA VAL A 284 5.84 -11.38 -0.57
C VAL A 284 4.51 -10.65 -0.29
N PRO A 285 3.39 -10.95 -0.98
CA PRO A 285 2.10 -10.36 -0.64
C PRO A 285 1.69 -10.64 0.81
N TYR A 286 1.96 -11.85 1.30
CA TYR A 286 1.74 -12.17 2.71
C TYR A 286 2.63 -11.35 3.65
N LEU A 287 3.92 -11.19 3.33
CA LEU A 287 4.82 -10.35 4.12
C LEU A 287 4.32 -8.90 4.17
N ALA A 288 3.95 -8.32 3.03
CA ALA A 288 3.38 -6.97 2.99
C ALA A 288 2.12 -6.86 3.87
N SER A 289 1.28 -7.89 3.93
CA SER A 289 0.07 -7.90 4.76
C SER A 289 0.32 -7.86 6.28
N LEU A 290 1.52 -8.21 6.74
CA LEU A 290 1.84 -8.20 8.18
C LEU A 290 1.92 -6.79 8.77
N HIS A 291 2.17 -5.78 7.93
CA HIS A 291 2.23 -4.37 8.31
C HIS A 291 1.33 -3.53 7.39
N PRO A 292 0.31 -2.83 7.91
CA PRO A 292 -0.63 -2.06 7.07
C PRO A 292 0.05 -1.06 6.14
N ILE A 293 1.14 -0.43 6.57
CA ILE A 293 1.90 0.54 5.76
C ILE A 293 2.63 -0.15 4.60
N ALA A 294 3.17 -1.35 4.80
CA ALA A 294 3.77 -2.14 3.72
C ALA A 294 2.72 -2.59 2.69
N SER A 295 1.54 -3.00 3.17
CA SER A 295 0.39 -3.31 2.31
C SER A 295 -0.05 -2.08 1.49
N ASP A 296 -0.19 -0.92 2.13
CA ASP A 296 -0.56 0.32 1.45
C ASP A 296 0.50 0.77 0.43
N PHE A 297 1.79 0.54 0.69
CA PHE A 297 2.86 0.77 -0.28
C PHE A 297 2.71 -0.12 -1.52
N CYS A 298 2.59 -1.44 -1.33
CA CYS A 298 2.43 -2.40 -2.42
C CYS A 298 1.17 -2.14 -3.25
N LEU A 299 0.13 -1.56 -2.66
CA LEU A 299 -1.10 -1.15 -3.32
C LEU A 299 -1.04 0.26 -3.95
N GLY A 300 0.11 0.95 -3.89
CA GLY A 300 0.29 2.29 -4.44
C GLY A 300 -0.50 3.38 -3.75
N LYS A 301 -0.87 3.20 -2.46
CA LYS A 301 -1.69 4.14 -1.69
C LYS A 301 -0.89 5.18 -0.90
N LEU A 302 0.42 4.98 -0.77
CA LEU A 302 1.30 5.93 -0.09
C LEU A 302 1.72 7.04 -1.04
N ALA A 303 1.87 8.26 -0.51
CA ALA A 303 2.38 9.44 -1.21
C ALA A 303 1.80 9.61 -2.63
N GLN A 304 0.48 9.46 -2.77
CA GLN A 304 -0.24 9.58 -4.04
C GLN A 304 0.26 8.63 -5.16
N GLY A 305 0.85 7.48 -4.80
CA GLY A 305 1.39 6.53 -5.78
C GLY A 305 2.80 6.87 -6.27
N ASP A 306 3.51 7.77 -5.59
CA ASP A 306 4.93 8.00 -5.80
C ASP A 306 5.76 6.88 -5.14
N GLU A 307 6.49 6.11 -5.94
CA GLU A 307 7.30 4.98 -5.49
C GLU A 307 8.44 5.41 -4.54
N ASN A 308 9.08 6.54 -4.81
CA ASN A 308 10.24 7.01 -4.05
C ASN A 308 9.81 7.60 -2.71
N ASN A 309 8.78 8.44 -2.72
CA ASN A 309 8.22 8.98 -1.49
C ASN A 309 7.51 7.89 -0.66
N GLY A 310 6.87 6.93 -1.34
CA GLY A 310 6.25 5.76 -0.71
C GLY A 310 7.28 4.85 -0.03
N ILE A 311 8.38 4.50 -0.70
CA ILE A 311 9.41 3.64 -0.10
C ILE A 311 10.15 4.35 1.04
N GLN A 312 10.41 5.65 0.91
CA GLN A 312 10.98 6.46 1.98
C GLN A 312 10.11 6.46 3.25
N THR A 313 8.78 6.57 3.07
CA THR A 313 7.82 6.46 4.18
C THR A 313 7.88 5.09 4.86
N LEU A 314 7.99 4.03 4.06
CA LEU A 314 8.14 2.67 4.56
C LEU A 314 9.45 2.51 5.36
N GLU A 315 10.57 2.99 4.84
CA GLU A 315 11.87 2.99 5.52
C GLU A 315 11.81 3.70 6.88
N ASN A 316 11.21 4.90 6.90
CA ASN A 316 11.04 5.68 8.11
C ASN A 316 10.16 4.97 9.15
N TYR A 317 9.10 4.31 8.70
CA TYR A 317 8.26 3.48 9.55
C TYR A 317 9.02 2.30 10.17
N PHE A 318 9.82 1.57 9.38
CA PHE A 318 10.60 0.44 9.90
C PHE A 318 11.75 0.89 10.80
N SER A 319 12.32 2.07 10.54
CA SER A 319 13.26 2.74 11.44
C SER A 319 12.60 3.06 12.79
N MET A 320 11.36 3.57 12.79
CA MET A 320 10.58 3.74 14.02
C MET A 320 10.28 2.41 14.72
N CYS A 321 9.91 1.36 13.97
CA CYS A 321 9.66 0.03 14.54
C CYS A 321 10.90 -0.51 15.27
N LYS A 322 12.10 -0.27 14.73
CA LYS A 322 13.37 -0.61 15.39
C LYS A 322 13.52 0.10 16.74
N SER A 323 13.27 1.41 16.79
CA SER A 323 13.29 2.19 18.03
C SER A 323 12.26 1.68 19.05
N LEU A 324 11.06 1.34 18.58
CA LEU A 324 10.02 0.76 19.42
C LEU A 324 10.43 -0.60 19.98
N VAL A 325 11.04 -1.47 19.15
CA VAL A 325 11.55 -2.77 19.58
C VAL A 325 12.59 -2.62 20.68
N ALA A 326 13.57 -1.73 20.50
CA ALA A 326 14.58 -1.47 21.50
C ALA A 326 13.97 -0.97 22.82
N TRP A 327 12.99 -0.05 22.74
CA TRP A 327 12.30 0.47 23.92
C TRP A 327 11.52 -0.62 24.67
N ILE A 328 10.79 -1.49 23.98
CA ILE A 328 10.01 -2.58 24.59
C ILE A 328 10.94 -3.62 25.24
N LEU A 329 12.06 -3.94 24.60
CA LEU A 329 13.04 -4.89 25.14
C LEU A 329 13.74 -4.36 26.40
N GLY A 330 13.88 -3.04 26.53
CA GLY A 330 14.37 -2.39 27.75
C GLY A 330 13.39 -2.40 28.93
N ARG A 331 12.24 -3.05 28.81
CA ARG A 331 11.23 -3.17 29.89
C ARG A 331 11.17 -4.60 30.45
N ASP A 332 10.92 -4.66 31.76
CA ASP A 332 10.68 -5.90 32.51
C ASP A 332 9.26 -6.43 32.29
N TRP A 333 8.93 -6.69 31.03
CA TRP A 333 7.63 -7.19 30.59
C TRP A 333 7.74 -8.61 30.06
N GLY A 334 6.76 -9.46 30.42
CA GLY A 334 6.61 -10.78 29.81
C GLY A 334 6.30 -10.71 28.32
N ARG A 335 6.51 -11.83 27.61
CA ARG A 335 6.35 -11.93 26.13
C ARG A 335 4.99 -11.44 25.64
N MET A 336 3.90 -11.78 26.34
CA MET A 336 2.54 -11.39 25.94
C MET A 336 2.34 -9.86 26.01
N LYS A 337 2.80 -9.22 27.09
CA LYS A 337 2.72 -7.77 27.27
C LYS A 337 3.55 -7.03 26.22
N ARG A 338 4.79 -7.47 25.98
CA ARG A 338 5.66 -6.91 24.92
C ARG A 338 4.97 -6.93 23.56
N ARG A 339 4.43 -8.09 23.18
CA ARG A 339 3.70 -8.27 21.93
C ARG A 339 2.48 -7.35 21.81
N LYS A 340 1.68 -7.26 22.88
CA LYS A 340 0.45 -6.46 22.87
C LYS A 340 0.74 -4.97 22.74
N VAL A 341 1.70 -4.47 23.53
CA VAL A 341 2.12 -3.07 23.46
C VAL A 341 2.63 -2.73 22.07
N TYR A 342 3.45 -3.60 21.47
CA TYR A 342 3.93 -3.43 20.10
C TYR A 342 2.78 -3.37 19.08
N GLU A 343 1.90 -4.37 19.06
CA GLU A 343 0.80 -4.46 18.10
C GLU A 343 -0.14 -3.24 18.18
N ASP A 344 -0.57 -2.86 19.39
CA ASP A 344 -1.53 -1.76 19.56
C ASP A 344 -0.89 -0.39 19.32
N THR A 345 0.39 -0.21 19.66
CA THR A 345 1.12 1.02 19.34
C THR A 345 1.21 1.21 17.83
N LEU A 346 1.60 0.16 17.08
CA LEU A 346 1.70 0.24 15.62
C LEU A 346 0.34 0.48 14.95
N GLU A 347 -0.72 -0.13 15.47
CA GLU A 347 -2.09 0.11 15.00
C GLU A 347 -2.52 1.56 15.23
N GLY A 348 -2.22 2.13 16.41
CA GLY A 348 -2.48 3.53 16.72
C GLY A 348 -1.72 4.49 15.80
N VAL A 349 -0.42 4.23 15.59
CA VAL A 349 0.43 5.00 14.68
C VAL A 349 -0.14 4.99 13.27
N TYR A 350 -0.48 3.81 12.74
CA TYR A 350 -1.05 3.69 11.41
C TYR A 350 -2.34 4.51 11.28
N ARG A 351 -3.29 4.37 12.22
CA ARG A 351 -4.57 5.08 12.16
C ARG A 351 -4.42 6.60 12.18
N GLN A 352 -3.50 7.10 13.01
CA GLN A 352 -3.30 8.53 13.18
C GLN A 352 -2.65 9.17 11.95
N LEU A 353 -1.71 8.46 11.31
CA LEU A 353 -0.96 8.99 10.17
C LEU A 353 -1.52 8.57 8.80
N ARG A 354 -2.51 7.67 8.73
CA ARG A 354 -3.01 7.08 7.47
C ARG A 354 -3.32 8.11 6.39
N ASN A 355 -4.09 9.13 6.75
CA ASN A 355 -4.53 10.15 5.79
C ASN A 355 -3.38 11.04 5.31
N GLU A 356 -2.37 11.22 6.14
CA GLU A 356 -1.19 12.04 5.83
C GLU A 356 -0.20 11.25 4.96
N MET A 357 0.07 10.00 5.33
CA MET A 357 0.89 9.06 4.54
C MET A 357 0.36 8.86 3.12
N CYS A 358 -0.94 8.97 2.90
CA CYS A 358 -1.53 8.93 1.55
C CYS A 358 -1.16 10.14 0.69
N LYS A 359 -0.80 11.28 1.29
CA LYS A 359 -0.60 12.56 0.60
C LYS A 359 0.87 12.92 0.49
N THR A 360 1.63 12.73 1.56
CA THR A 360 3.01 13.19 1.69
C THR A 360 3.88 12.13 2.36
N PRO A 361 5.20 12.11 2.07
CA PRO A 361 6.11 11.24 2.79
C PRO A 361 6.16 11.65 4.27
N ILE A 362 6.23 10.64 5.15
CA ILE A 362 6.36 10.85 6.60
C ILE A 362 7.78 10.49 7.03
N ASP A 363 8.40 11.38 7.79
CA ASP A 363 9.75 11.19 8.32
C ASP A 363 9.77 10.32 9.59
N HIS A 364 10.98 9.91 9.98
CA HIS A 364 11.17 9.08 11.17
C HIS A 364 10.69 9.79 12.45
N ASP A 365 10.98 11.08 12.59
CA ASP A 365 10.71 11.82 13.82
C ASP A 365 9.20 11.95 14.05
N GLN A 366 8.43 12.25 13.01
CA GLN A 366 6.99 12.29 13.05
C GLN A 366 6.40 10.93 13.42
N PHE A 367 6.86 9.84 12.79
CA PHE A 367 6.47 8.48 13.20
C PHE A 367 6.78 8.22 14.67
N TRP A 368 7.95 8.63 15.15
CA TRP A 368 8.39 8.38 16.51
C TRP A 368 7.64 9.21 17.55
N GLN A 369 7.30 10.47 17.25
CA GLN A 369 6.47 11.29 18.14
C GLN A 369 5.06 10.70 18.30
N VAL A 370 4.44 10.30 17.19
CA VAL A 370 3.15 9.61 17.23
C VAL A 370 3.27 8.29 18.00
N ALA A 371 4.33 7.52 17.77
CA ALA A 371 4.58 6.28 18.51
C ALA A 371 4.68 6.53 20.02
N LYS A 372 5.39 7.56 20.49
CA LYS A 372 5.47 7.91 21.92
C LYS A 372 4.10 8.19 22.52
N VAL A 373 3.27 8.98 21.83
CA VAL A 373 1.90 9.28 22.30
C VAL A 373 1.08 7.99 22.40
N GLN A 374 1.15 7.14 21.38
CA GLN A 374 0.44 5.86 21.36
C GLN A 374 0.97 4.89 22.43
N MET A 375 2.27 4.86 22.67
CA MET A 375 2.89 4.07 23.74
C MET A 375 2.36 4.49 25.11
N THR A 376 2.26 5.80 25.37
CA THR A 376 1.69 6.33 26.61
C THR A 376 0.23 5.89 26.76
N CYS A 377 -0.59 6.07 25.73
CA CYS A 377 -1.99 5.63 25.74
C CYS A 377 -2.10 4.12 26.04
N VAL A 378 -1.35 3.30 25.31
CA VAL A 378 -1.35 1.83 25.48
C VAL A 378 -0.88 1.43 26.88
N CYS A 379 0.09 2.13 27.48
CA CYS A 379 0.52 1.87 28.86
C CYS A 379 -0.56 2.27 29.88
N THR A 380 -1.18 3.45 29.75
CA THR A 380 -2.29 3.86 30.62
C THR A 380 -3.47 2.89 30.54
N LEU A 381 -3.76 2.37 29.35
CA LEU A 381 -4.79 1.37 29.16
C LEU A 381 -4.41 0.01 29.77
N LEU A 382 -3.14 -0.36 29.75
CA LEU A 382 -2.64 -1.53 30.48
C LEU A 382 -2.91 -1.40 31.97
N ASP A 383 -2.57 -0.24 32.53
CA ASP A 383 -2.71 0.01 33.97
C ASP A 383 -4.20 0.04 34.36
N ALA A 384 -5.05 0.65 33.54
CA ALA A 384 -6.50 0.66 33.73
C ALA A 384 -7.14 -0.73 33.66
N THR A 385 -6.61 -1.62 32.82
CA THR A 385 -7.13 -2.99 32.68
C THR A 385 -6.62 -3.95 33.74
N THR A 386 -5.54 -3.64 34.46
CA THR A 386 -4.88 -4.46 35.51
C THR A 386 -4.32 -5.82 35.07
N ASN A 387 -4.98 -6.54 34.15
CA ASN A 387 -4.51 -7.83 33.63
C ASN A 387 -4.94 -8.06 32.17
N TYR A 388 -4.41 -9.15 31.57
CA TYR A 388 -4.64 -9.49 30.18
C TYR A 388 -6.09 -9.92 29.87
N VAL A 389 -6.75 -10.61 30.79
CA VAL A 389 -8.15 -11.06 30.63
C VAL A 389 -9.03 -9.83 30.41
N ASN A 390 -8.91 -8.84 31.30
CA ASN A 390 -9.62 -7.56 31.21
C ASN A 390 -9.33 -6.81 29.92
N TRP A 391 -8.07 -6.76 29.47
CA TRP A 391 -7.75 -6.15 28.18
C TRP A 391 -8.49 -6.85 27.04
N SER A 392 -8.47 -8.18 27.03
CA SER A 392 -9.08 -8.97 25.97
C SER A 392 -10.59 -8.72 25.84
N LEU A 393 -11.26 -8.41 26.96
CA LEU A 393 -12.68 -8.06 27.03
C LEU A 393 -12.98 -6.70 26.42
N ILE A 394 -12.07 -5.74 26.58
CA ILE A 394 -12.34 -4.36 26.15
C ILE A 394 -11.90 -4.06 24.71
N LYS A 395 -11.09 -4.92 24.09
CA LYS A 395 -10.54 -4.70 22.72
C LYS A 395 -11.63 -4.48 21.67
N THR A 396 -12.82 -5.05 21.87
CA THR A 396 -13.97 -4.92 20.96
C THR A 396 -14.83 -3.69 21.26
N LEU A 397 -14.63 -3.02 22.40
CA LEU A 397 -15.45 -1.87 22.79
C LEU A 397 -15.14 -0.64 21.92
N PRO A 398 -16.16 0.17 21.59
CA PRO A 398 -15.94 1.44 20.89
C PRO A 398 -14.99 2.38 21.66
N TYR A 399 -15.12 2.43 22.99
CA TYR A 399 -14.31 3.31 23.86
C TYR A 399 -12.82 2.98 23.81
N TYR A 400 -12.46 1.70 23.62
CA TYR A 400 -11.06 1.29 23.42
C TYR A 400 -10.46 1.95 22.18
N ARG A 401 -11.19 1.90 21.06
CA ARG A 401 -10.75 2.51 19.80
C ARG A 401 -10.70 4.03 19.90
N LEU A 402 -11.72 4.64 20.51
CA LEU A 402 -11.78 6.09 20.72
C LEU A 402 -10.66 6.59 21.63
N TYR A 403 -10.31 5.83 22.66
CA TYR A 403 -9.18 6.17 23.52
C TYR A 403 -7.85 6.14 22.75
N LEU A 404 -7.56 5.08 22.00
CA LEU A 404 -6.33 5.01 21.21
C LEU A 404 -6.23 6.12 20.15
N LEU A 405 -7.36 6.62 19.65
CA LEU A 405 -7.38 7.72 18.69
C LEU A 405 -7.23 9.11 19.32
N SER A 406 -7.84 9.32 20.49
CA SER A 406 -7.97 10.66 21.09
C SER A 406 -7.07 10.89 22.30
N GLY A 407 -6.61 9.84 22.97
CA GLY A 407 -5.93 9.91 24.27
C GLY A 407 -6.81 10.46 25.41
N ASN A 408 -8.13 10.61 25.22
CA ASN A 408 -9.00 11.27 26.19
C ASN A 408 -9.38 10.33 27.35
N ASP A 409 -9.05 10.76 28.58
CA ASP A 409 -9.27 10.00 29.81
C ASP A 409 -10.73 9.63 30.08
N VAL A 410 -11.71 10.36 29.52
CA VAL A 410 -13.13 10.00 29.62
C VAL A 410 -13.37 8.57 29.13
N TYR A 411 -12.70 8.14 28.07
CA TYR A 411 -12.84 6.78 27.55
C TYR A 411 -12.19 5.73 28.46
N ILE A 412 -11.14 6.09 29.20
CA ILE A 412 -10.55 5.22 30.22
C ILE A 412 -11.52 5.03 31.38
N GLU A 413 -12.19 6.08 31.83
CA GLU A 413 -13.19 5.96 32.89
C GLU A 413 -14.40 5.11 32.45
N LEU A 414 -14.82 5.23 31.19
CA LEU A 414 -15.84 4.34 30.63
C LEU A 414 -15.39 2.87 30.58
N ILE A 415 -14.12 2.61 30.23
CA ILE A 415 -13.52 1.27 30.25
C ILE A 415 -13.46 0.70 31.66
N LYS A 416 -12.98 1.48 32.64
CA LYS A 416 -12.93 1.07 34.05
C LYS A 416 -14.33 0.78 34.58
N GLY A 417 -15.29 1.65 34.29
CA GLY A 417 -16.69 1.48 34.63
C GLY A 417 -17.29 0.20 34.04
N PHE A 418 -17.01 -0.10 32.76
CA PHE A 418 -17.43 -1.33 32.11
C PHE A 418 -16.88 -2.57 32.83
N LEU A 419 -15.57 -2.60 33.10
CA LEU A 419 -14.92 -3.72 33.79
C LEU A 419 -15.44 -3.89 35.23
N HIS A 420 -15.64 -2.78 35.93
CA HIS A 420 -16.19 -2.78 37.29
C HIS A 420 -17.61 -3.35 37.31
N ARG A 421 -18.49 -2.88 36.43
CA ARG A 421 -19.86 -3.38 36.32
C ARG A 421 -19.92 -4.85 35.91
N LYS A 422 -19.01 -5.29 35.05
CA LYS A 422 -18.90 -6.70 34.68
C LYS A 422 -18.52 -7.56 35.87
N ARG A 423 -17.59 -7.08 36.70
CA ARG A 423 -17.24 -7.74 37.96
C ARG A 423 -18.43 -7.77 38.92
N GLN A 424 -19.19 -6.67 39.05
CA GLN A 424 -20.37 -6.64 39.91
C GLN A 424 -21.43 -7.67 39.49
N VAL A 425 -21.68 -7.87 38.19
CA VAL A 425 -22.61 -8.89 37.70
C VAL A 425 -22.09 -10.28 38.07
N HIS A 426 -20.82 -10.54 37.76
CA HIS A 426 -20.18 -11.81 38.09
C HIS A 426 -20.25 -12.11 39.59
N ASP A 427 -19.89 -11.15 40.44
CA ASP A 427 -19.89 -11.31 41.89
C ASP A 427 -21.30 -11.57 42.42
N TRP A 428 -22.31 -10.83 41.92
CA TRP A 428 -23.71 -11.04 42.31
C TRP A 428 -24.20 -12.45 41.99
N VAL A 429 -23.86 -12.96 40.81
CA VAL A 429 -24.22 -14.31 40.37
C VAL A 429 -23.58 -15.40 41.25
N HIS A 430 -22.37 -15.15 41.74
CA HIS A 430 -21.60 -16.11 42.54
C HIS A 430 -21.74 -15.94 44.05
N LEU A 431 -22.61 -15.03 44.52
CA LEU A 431 -22.98 -14.99 45.94
C LEU A 431 -23.65 -16.31 46.33
N GLU A 432 -23.35 -16.83 47.52
CA GLU A 432 -23.91 -18.10 48.02
C GLU A 432 -25.45 -18.11 47.95
N GLU A 433 -26.08 -16.98 48.28
CA GLU A 433 -27.53 -16.78 48.23
C GLU A 433 -28.13 -16.87 46.82
N ASN A 434 -27.33 -16.70 45.77
CA ASN A 434 -27.75 -16.70 44.37
C ASN A 434 -27.21 -17.90 43.57
N ALA A 435 -26.32 -18.70 44.16
CA ALA A 435 -25.69 -19.83 43.48
C ALA A 435 -26.70 -20.85 42.93
N TRP A 436 -27.86 -20.99 43.59
CA TRP A 436 -28.95 -21.86 43.15
C TRP A 436 -29.56 -21.42 41.81
N ILE A 437 -29.57 -20.11 41.49
CA ILE A 437 -30.08 -19.57 40.23
C ILE A 437 -29.31 -20.16 39.05
N MET A 438 -27.98 -20.26 39.20
CA MET A 438 -27.08 -20.75 38.16
C MET A 438 -27.20 -22.25 37.89
N GLN A 439 -27.77 -23.01 38.82
CA GLN A 439 -28.05 -24.44 38.62
C GLN A 439 -29.32 -24.68 37.78
N LEU A 440 -30.18 -23.68 37.66
CA LEU A 440 -31.50 -23.76 37.02
C LEU A 440 -31.57 -22.99 35.70
N VAL A 441 -30.54 -22.20 35.41
CA VAL A 441 -30.41 -21.40 34.20
C VAL A 441 -29.63 -22.20 33.14
N PRO A 442 -30.02 -22.16 31.85
CA PRO A 442 -29.30 -22.79 30.76
C PRO A 442 -27.82 -22.43 30.71
N GLU A 443 -26.96 -23.39 30.37
CA GLU A 443 -25.51 -23.22 30.27
C GLU A 443 -25.10 -22.00 29.43
N ALA A 444 -25.77 -21.75 28.30
CA ALA A 444 -25.49 -20.60 27.44
C ALA A 444 -25.65 -19.24 28.15
N LEU A 445 -26.61 -19.13 29.08
CA LEU A 445 -26.81 -17.93 29.89
C LEU A 445 -25.79 -17.86 31.03
N CYS A 446 -25.38 -19.02 31.57
CA CYS A 446 -24.31 -19.09 32.56
C CYS A 446 -22.98 -18.59 32.00
N THR A 447 -22.58 -19.10 30.83
CA THR A 447 -21.38 -18.65 30.13
C THR A 447 -21.43 -17.14 29.85
N LEU A 448 -22.58 -16.58 29.45
CA LEU A 448 -22.70 -15.14 29.20
C LEU A 448 -22.40 -14.27 30.44
N LEU A 449 -22.75 -14.75 31.63
CA LEU A 449 -22.57 -14.04 32.90
C LEU A 449 -21.17 -14.21 33.49
N GLU A 450 -20.38 -15.15 32.98
CA GLU A 450 -18.98 -15.32 33.35
C GLU A 450 -18.16 -14.05 33.03
N PHE A 451 -17.21 -13.74 33.90
CA PHE A 451 -16.48 -12.48 33.83
C PHE A 451 -15.59 -12.39 32.58
N ASP A 452 -15.06 -13.49 32.08
CA ASP A 452 -14.15 -13.57 30.94
C ASP A 452 -14.85 -13.76 29.58
N THR A 453 -16.18 -13.94 29.57
CA THR A 453 -16.95 -14.12 28.33
C THR A 453 -17.10 -12.82 27.55
N LYS A 454 -16.64 -12.80 26.29
CA LYS A 454 -16.82 -11.63 25.42
C LYS A 454 -18.24 -11.56 24.90
N MET A 455 -18.86 -10.39 24.99
CA MET A 455 -20.10 -10.12 24.28
C MET A 455 -19.79 -9.68 22.85
N THR A 456 -20.35 -10.41 21.88
CA THR A 456 -20.32 -10.05 20.46
C THR A 456 -21.66 -9.45 20.04
N GLU A 457 -21.65 -8.60 19.02
CA GLU A 457 -22.86 -7.93 18.51
C GLU A 457 -23.90 -8.94 18.02
N ASP A 458 -23.46 -10.07 17.43
CA ASP A 458 -24.34 -11.12 16.91
C ASP A 458 -25.30 -11.68 17.96
N ILE A 459 -24.88 -11.76 19.23
CA ILE A 459 -25.68 -12.32 20.33
C ILE A 459 -26.74 -11.30 20.81
N LEU A 460 -26.62 -10.02 20.44
CA LEU A 460 -27.60 -8.98 20.80
C LEU A 460 -28.88 -9.05 19.94
N HIS A 461 -28.85 -9.75 18.82
CA HIS A 461 -29.94 -9.78 17.85
C HIS A 461 -30.88 -10.99 18.05
N GLY A 462 -32.16 -10.80 17.72
CA GLY A 462 -33.20 -11.82 17.81
C GLY A 462 -34.04 -11.77 19.09
N ASP A 463 -35.07 -12.62 19.12
CA ASP A 463 -36.07 -12.66 20.20
C ASP A 463 -35.80 -13.75 21.24
N SER A 464 -34.69 -14.46 21.11
CA SER A 464 -34.28 -15.48 22.08
C SER A 464 -34.06 -14.87 23.47
N LEU A 465 -34.27 -15.65 24.51
CA LEU A 465 -34.01 -15.23 25.90
C LEU A 465 -32.55 -14.85 26.11
N VAL A 466 -31.61 -15.55 25.44
CA VAL A 466 -30.18 -15.21 25.44
C VAL A 466 -29.96 -13.83 24.83
N SER A 467 -30.61 -13.51 23.72
CA SER A 467 -30.50 -12.20 23.07
C SER A 467 -31.14 -11.08 23.90
N GLN A 468 -32.26 -11.35 24.57
CA GLN A 468 -32.89 -10.40 25.49
C GLN A 468 -31.99 -10.12 26.69
N LEU A 469 -31.48 -11.16 27.36
CA LEU A 469 -30.59 -11.01 28.51
C LEU A 469 -29.28 -10.33 28.11
N SER A 470 -28.70 -10.70 26.96
CA SER A 470 -27.48 -10.07 26.42
C SER A 470 -27.67 -8.59 26.16
N ARG A 471 -28.83 -8.15 25.63
CA ARG A 471 -29.14 -6.73 25.45
C ARG A 471 -29.21 -5.99 26.78
N VAL A 472 -29.91 -6.55 27.77
CA VAL A 472 -30.04 -5.93 29.09
C VAL A 472 -28.68 -5.84 29.79
N LEU A 473 -27.89 -6.91 29.74
CA LEU A 473 -26.53 -6.94 30.25
C LEU A 473 -25.65 -5.90 29.54
N TRP A 474 -25.71 -5.83 28.21
CA TRP A 474 -24.99 -4.84 27.41
C TRP A 474 -25.36 -3.40 27.79
N LEU A 475 -26.65 -3.10 27.92
CA LEU A 475 -27.12 -1.79 28.35
C LEU A 475 -26.61 -1.45 29.75
N TYR A 476 -26.64 -2.38 30.69
CA TYR A 476 -26.07 -2.16 32.03
C TYR A 476 -24.56 -1.89 31.98
N LEU A 477 -23.82 -2.75 31.29
CA LEU A 477 -22.36 -2.66 31.23
C LEU A 477 -21.90 -1.36 30.56
N HIS A 478 -22.64 -0.84 29.59
CA HIS A 478 -22.31 0.41 28.91
C HIS A 478 -22.84 1.67 29.61
N SER A 479 -24.08 1.66 30.12
CA SER A 479 -24.72 2.85 30.70
C SER A 479 -24.51 3.01 32.21
N GLY A 480 -24.33 1.91 32.93
CA GLY A 480 -24.31 1.87 34.39
C GLY A 480 -25.64 2.18 35.08
N GLN A 481 -26.76 2.23 34.35
CA GLN A 481 -28.07 2.47 34.97
C GLN A 481 -28.57 1.23 35.71
N HIS A 482 -28.88 1.37 37.00
CA HIS A 482 -29.33 0.27 37.86
C HIS A 482 -30.63 -0.40 37.37
N VAL A 483 -31.49 0.33 36.65
CA VAL A 483 -32.72 -0.23 36.05
C VAL A 483 -32.42 -1.46 35.19
N TYR A 484 -31.31 -1.46 34.45
CA TYR A 484 -30.91 -2.61 33.64
C TYR A 484 -30.33 -3.74 34.47
N LEU A 485 -29.62 -3.44 35.56
CA LEU A 485 -29.17 -4.48 36.50
C LEU A 485 -30.36 -5.15 37.19
N ASP A 486 -31.36 -4.38 37.61
CA ASP A 486 -32.55 -4.92 38.27
C ASP A 486 -33.40 -5.73 37.29
N SER A 487 -33.47 -5.29 36.03
CA SER A 487 -34.09 -6.06 34.94
C SER A 487 -33.36 -7.37 34.69
N LEU A 488 -32.02 -7.35 34.68
CA LEU A 488 -31.18 -8.56 34.54
C LEU A 488 -31.47 -9.55 35.67
N LYS A 489 -31.46 -9.08 36.91
CA LYS A 489 -31.74 -9.89 38.10
C LYS A 489 -33.14 -10.47 38.07
N SER A 490 -34.15 -9.65 37.75
CA SER A 490 -35.55 -10.09 37.65
C SER A 490 -35.71 -11.16 36.59
N MET A 491 -35.11 -11.00 35.40
CA MET A 491 -35.19 -12.00 34.33
C MET A 491 -34.60 -13.35 34.76
N LEU A 492 -33.43 -13.33 35.41
CA LEU A 492 -32.78 -14.55 35.91
C LEU A 492 -33.60 -15.23 37.02
N LEU A 493 -34.15 -14.45 37.95
CA LEU A 493 -34.99 -14.95 39.04
C LEU A 493 -36.31 -15.55 38.53
N THR A 494 -37.01 -14.85 37.63
CA THR A 494 -38.24 -15.37 37.02
C THR A 494 -37.97 -16.69 36.30
N TRP A 495 -36.82 -16.80 35.63
CA TRP A 495 -36.44 -18.02 34.94
C TRP A 495 -36.12 -19.18 35.89
N ALA A 496 -35.31 -18.93 36.91
CA ALA A 496 -34.95 -19.96 37.89
C ALA A 496 -36.20 -20.45 38.65
N ASN A 497 -37.11 -19.53 39.01
CA ASN A 497 -38.37 -19.88 39.67
C ASN A 497 -39.30 -20.70 38.77
N ALA A 498 -39.44 -20.33 37.48
CA ALA A 498 -40.24 -21.11 36.54
C ALA A 498 -39.73 -22.55 36.38
N ASN A 499 -38.41 -22.75 36.42
CA ASN A 499 -37.82 -24.10 36.39
C ASN A 499 -37.97 -24.84 37.72
N MET A 500 -37.85 -24.16 38.86
CA MET A 500 -38.16 -24.76 40.19
C MET A 500 -39.61 -25.21 40.29
N ASP A 501 -40.55 -24.41 39.80
CA ASP A 501 -41.97 -24.74 39.76
C ASP A 501 -42.24 -25.93 38.82
N TYR A 502 -41.52 -26.01 37.70
CA TYR A 502 -41.57 -27.15 36.78
C TYR A 502 -41.05 -28.45 37.43
N PHE A 503 -39.92 -28.41 38.13
CA PHE A 503 -39.37 -29.60 38.80
C PHE A 503 -40.18 -30.01 40.04
N SER A 504 -40.73 -29.06 40.79
CA SER A 504 -41.61 -29.35 41.94
C SER A 504 -42.96 -29.94 41.49
N THR A 505 -43.53 -29.49 40.37
CA THR A 505 -44.75 -30.07 39.79
C THR A 505 -44.52 -31.46 39.17
N LEU A 506 -43.36 -31.71 38.54
CA LEU A 506 -42.96 -33.06 38.09
C LEU A 506 -42.69 -34.03 39.25
N GLY A 507 -42.11 -33.55 40.35
CA GLY A 507 -41.91 -34.32 41.58
C GLY A 507 -43.22 -34.66 42.30
N ALA A 508 -44.20 -33.76 42.28
CA ALA A 508 -45.54 -34.00 42.82
C ALA A 508 -46.41 -34.92 41.94
N ALA A 509 -46.09 -35.02 40.64
CA ALA A 509 -46.82 -35.85 39.67
C ALA A 509 -46.34 -37.31 39.56
N SER A 510 -45.42 -37.76 40.43
CA SER A 510 -44.92 -39.14 40.45
C SER A 510 -45.55 -39.98 41.58
N PRO A 511 -46.65 -40.72 41.35
CA PRO A 511 -47.03 -41.83 42.22
C PRO A 511 -46.22 -43.08 41.84
N SER A 512 -45.38 -43.53 42.78
CA SER A 512 -44.96 -44.93 42.96
C SER A 512 -44.66 -45.79 41.71
N SER A 513 -43.39 -46.01 41.43
CA SER A 513 -42.92 -47.34 41.02
C SER A 513 -41.42 -47.50 41.28
N HIS A 514 -41.08 -48.22 42.35
CA HIS A 514 -39.85 -49.02 42.46
C HIS A 514 -39.75 -49.98 41.24
N PRO A 515 -38.54 -50.33 40.73
CA PRO A 515 -37.66 -51.31 41.40
C PRO A 515 -36.16 -50.90 41.42
N VAL A 516 -35.45 -51.13 42.53
CA VAL A 516 -34.58 -52.30 42.84
C VAL A 516 -33.27 -52.30 42.02
N TRP A 517 -32.23 -51.79 42.70
CA TRP A 517 -30.77 -51.95 42.58
C TRP A 517 -30.14 -52.19 41.21
#